data_AF-X0Y1S5-F1
#
_entry.id   AF-X0Y1S5-F1
#
_cell.length_a   1.000
_cell.length_b   1.000
_cell.length_c   1.000
_cell.angle_alpha   90.00
_cell.angle_beta   90.00
_cell.angle_gamma   90.00
#
_symmetry.space_group_name_H-M   'P 1'
#
loop_
_entity.id
_entity.type
_entity.pdbx_description
1 polymer ?
#
loop_
_entity_poly.entity_id
_entity_poly.type
_entity_poly.pdbx_seq_one_letter_code
_entity_poly.pdbx_strand_id
1 'polypeptide(L)'
;MPESLTINKGVSEGINRLLRSLIEEEKIAAAFLPVKINDEGLAYSLIADPELLETAVPFHPWMPQNGGKQLSRLTLLHPSPKPVAVVLRPCELRAFVELIKREQAARDNLILISSTCGGVYPIDTLIDGGTEDRLSAYWKSLESAEIPPDARDACRTCRHFVPYTADLTVSLIGNADLDQ
;
A
#
# COMPACT_ATOMS: atom_id res chain seq x y z
N MET A 1 2.00 -23.94 12.87
CA MET A 1 2.00 -22.48 13.15
C MET A 1 2.43 -21.82 11.86
N PRO A 2 1.74 -20.77 11.35
CA PRO A 2 2.29 -20.02 10.22
C PRO A 2 3.65 -19.46 10.64
N GLU A 3 4.64 -19.56 9.75
CA GLU A 3 5.95 -18.97 9.96
C GLU A 3 5.79 -17.44 9.99
N SER A 4 6.32 -16.81 11.04
CA SER A 4 6.29 -15.36 11.21
C SER A 4 7.67 -14.79 10.89
N LEU A 5 7.74 -13.88 9.92
CA LEU A 5 8.93 -13.06 9.68
C LEU A 5 8.88 -11.84 10.60
N THR A 6 9.83 -11.71 11.52
CA THR A 6 9.92 -10.57 12.43
C THR A 6 10.99 -9.60 11.93
N ILE A 7 10.60 -8.35 11.68
CA ILE A 7 11.51 -7.25 11.36
C ILE A 7 11.40 -6.21 12.46
N ASN A 8 12.50 -5.92 13.16
CA ASN A 8 12.55 -4.98 14.29
C ASN A 8 12.62 -3.52 13.79
N LYS A 9 11.63 -3.08 13.01
CA LYS A 9 11.50 -1.74 12.42
C LYS A 9 10.03 -1.39 12.23
N GLY A 10 9.75 -0.09 12.11
CA GLY A 10 8.43 0.40 11.75
C GLY A 10 7.91 -0.29 10.49
N VAL A 11 6.60 -0.52 10.44
CA VAL A 11 5.96 -1.41 9.46
C VAL A 11 6.22 -1.02 8.02
N SER A 12 6.31 0.28 7.72
CA SER A 12 6.65 0.77 6.38
C SER A 12 8.11 0.47 6.03
N GLU A 13 9.05 0.70 6.95
CA GLU A 13 10.45 0.35 6.76
C GLU A 13 10.62 -1.17 6.62
N GLY A 14 9.89 -1.95 7.43
CA GLY A 14 9.90 -3.42 7.35
C GLY A 14 9.48 -3.94 5.97
N ILE A 15 8.40 -3.40 5.41
CA ILE A 15 7.98 -3.74 4.04
C ILE A 15 9.00 -3.29 3.00
N ASN A 16 9.54 -2.07 3.11
CA ASN A 16 10.55 -1.58 2.17
C ASN A 16 11.80 -2.47 2.17
N ARG A 17 12.25 -2.93 3.36
CA ARG A 17 13.39 -3.85 3.48
C ARG A 17 13.08 -5.24 2.92
N LEU A 18 11.89 -5.78 3.18
CA LEU A 18 11.46 -7.04 2.60
C LEU A 18 11.47 -6.97 1.06
N LEU A 19 10.87 -5.93 0.49
CA LEU A 19 10.82 -5.72 -0.95
C LEU A 19 12.21 -5.54 -1.54
N ARG A 20 13.08 -4.77 -0.88
CA ARG A 20 14.48 -4.56 -1.27
C ARG A 20 15.22 -5.90 -1.38
N SER A 21 15.17 -6.72 -0.33
CA SER A 21 15.82 -8.04 -0.34
C SER A 21 15.27 -8.95 -1.44
N LEU A 22 13.96 -8.92 -1.71
CA LEU A 22 13.38 -9.72 -2.78
C LEU A 22 13.82 -9.28 -4.20
N ILE A 23 14.06 -7.99 -4.41
CA ILE A 23 14.60 -7.47 -5.68
C ILE A 23 16.08 -7.83 -5.80
N GLU A 24 16.88 -7.60 -4.75
CA GLU A 24 18.33 -7.88 -4.72
C GLU A 24 18.63 -9.38 -4.92
N GLU A 25 17.79 -10.26 -4.36
CA GLU A 25 17.87 -11.71 -4.57
C GLU A 25 17.21 -12.20 -5.87
N GLU A 26 16.78 -11.26 -6.73
CA GLU A 26 16.11 -11.51 -8.00
C GLU A 26 14.84 -12.40 -7.93
N LYS A 27 14.19 -12.45 -6.76
CA LYS A 27 12.95 -13.22 -6.54
C LYS A 27 11.74 -12.54 -7.16
N ILE A 28 11.76 -11.20 -7.22
CA ILE A 28 10.76 -10.38 -7.90
C ILE A 28 11.45 -9.46 -8.89
N ALA A 29 10.73 -9.04 -9.93
CA ALA A 29 11.22 -8.10 -10.95
C ALA A 29 11.20 -6.65 -10.45
N ALA A 30 10.17 -6.31 -9.67
CA ALA A 30 9.89 -4.96 -9.21
C ALA A 30 8.82 -4.97 -8.09
N ALA A 31 8.66 -3.83 -7.44
CA ALA A 31 7.57 -3.53 -6.51
C ALA A 31 6.70 -2.37 -7.03
N PHE A 32 5.38 -2.57 -7.08
CA PHE A 32 4.39 -1.54 -7.40
C PHE A 32 3.73 -1.02 -6.13
N LEU A 33 4.01 0.22 -5.74
CA LEU A 33 3.54 0.79 -4.46
C LEU A 33 3.52 2.32 -4.48
N PRO A 34 2.84 2.96 -3.50
CA PRO A 34 2.92 4.41 -3.33
C PRO A 34 4.34 4.88 -2.99
N VAL A 35 4.76 5.97 -3.62
CA VAL A 35 6.05 6.65 -3.43
C VAL A 35 5.84 8.14 -3.27
N LYS A 36 6.68 8.77 -2.44
CA LYS A 36 6.74 10.24 -2.37
C LYS A 36 7.45 10.78 -3.61
N ILE A 37 6.89 11.84 -4.20
CA ILE A 37 7.48 12.62 -5.28
C ILE A 37 7.80 13.99 -4.69
N ASN A 38 9.04 14.19 -4.27
CA ASN A 38 9.45 15.32 -3.44
C ASN A 38 8.61 15.40 -2.14
N ASP A 39 8.57 16.56 -1.48
CA ASP A 39 7.85 16.73 -0.21
C ASP A 39 6.32 16.87 -0.36
N GLU A 40 5.83 17.18 -1.57
CA GLU A 40 4.43 17.57 -1.82
C GLU A 40 3.65 16.57 -2.70
N GLY A 41 4.34 15.60 -3.30
CA GLY A 41 3.75 14.67 -4.27
C GLY A 41 3.64 13.25 -3.76
N LEU A 42 2.60 12.54 -4.21
CA LEU A 42 2.42 11.12 -3.98
C LEU A 42 1.95 10.46 -5.27
N ALA A 43 2.60 9.36 -5.66
CA ALA A 43 2.24 8.62 -6.87
C ALA A 43 2.36 7.11 -6.64
N TYR A 44 1.71 6.30 -7.48
CA TYR A 44 2.04 4.89 -7.59
C TYR A 44 3.19 4.74 -8.58
N SER A 45 4.21 3.97 -8.21
CA SER A 45 5.37 3.72 -9.07
C SER A 45 5.70 2.23 -9.10
N LEU A 46 6.31 1.78 -10.21
CA LEU A 46 6.90 0.45 -10.36
C LEU A 46 8.42 0.57 -10.16
N ILE A 47 8.89 0.20 -8.97
CA ILE A 47 10.29 0.28 -8.58
C ILE A 47 11.00 -1.04 -8.89
N ALA A 48 11.95 -1.01 -9.82
CA ALA A 48 12.85 -2.13 -10.11
C ALA A 48 14.25 -1.94 -9.50
N ASP A 49 14.65 -0.69 -9.22
CA ASP A 49 15.91 -0.36 -8.56
C ASP A 49 15.70 -0.43 -7.03
N PRO A 50 16.37 -1.35 -6.30
CA PRO A 50 16.23 -1.47 -4.85
C PRO A 50 16.49 -0.17 -4.10
N GLU A 51 17.36 0.72 -4.61
CA GLU A 51 17.69 1.96 -3.92
C GLU A 51 16.50 2.91 -3.83
N LEU A 52 15.66 2.94 -4.86
CA LEU A 52 14.49 3.83 -4.90
C LEU A 52 13.39 3.44 -3.90
N LEU A 53 13.47 2.26 -3.27
CA LEU A 53 12.53 1.85 -2.21
C LEU A 53 12.61 2.71 -0.94
N GLU A 54 13.66 3.52 -0.77
CA GLU A 54 13.70 4.51 0.32
C GLU A 54 12.58 5.56 0.22
N THR A 55 12.11 5.84 -1.01
CA THR A 55 11.03 6.80 -1.27
C THR A 55 9.64 6.18 -1.10
N ALA A 56 9.56 4.86 -0.92
CA ALA A 56 8.32 4.12 -0.85
C ALA A 56 7.62 4.33 0.49
N VAL A 57 6.31 4.57 0.42
CA VAL A 57 5.46 4.87 1.57
C VAL A 57 4.21 3.99 1.55
N PRO A 58 4.37 2.65 1.73
CA PRO A 58 3.34 1.65 1.46
C PRO A 58 2.01 1.88 2.22
N PHE A 59 2.06 2.53 3.38
CA PHE A 59 0.89 2.76 4.24
C PHE A 59 0.57 4.25 4.48
N HIS A 60 1.15 5.16 3.69
CA HIS A 60 0.91 6.60 3.79
C HIS A 60 -0.58 6.94 3.70
N PRO A 61 -1.19 7.72 4.63
CA PRO A 61 -2.64 7.89 4.71
C PRO A 61 -3.21 8.88 3.67
N TRP A 62 -2.61 8.95 2.49
CA TRP A 62 -3.13 9.65 1.33
C TRP A 62 -3.15 8.70 0.13
N MET A 63 -4.11 8.90 -0.76
CA MET A 63 -4.26 8.10 -1.97
C MET A 63 -4.44 9.04 -3.17
N PRO A 64 -3.45 9.15 -4.07
CA PRO A 64 -3.49 10.11 -5.18
C PRO A 64 -4.50 9.68 -6.25
N GLN A 65 -4.65 8.37 -6.42
CA GLN A 65 -5.55 7.71 -7.36
C GLN A 65 -5.77 6.27 -6.90
N ASN A 66 -6.75 5.57 -7.47
CA ASN A 66 -6.92 4.14 -7.18
C ASN A 66 -5.80 3.33 -7.86
N GLY A 67 -4.87 2.78 -7.08
CA GLY A 67 -3.75 1.96 -7.51
C GLY A 67 -4.16 0.67 -8.21
N GLY A 68 -5.32 0.09 -7.89
CA GLY A 68 -5.88 -1.05 -8.62
C GLY A 68 -6.21 -0.73 -10.08
N LYS A 69 -6.67 0.50 -10.36
CA LYS A 69 -6.87 0.98 -11.74
C LYS A 69 -5.56 1.23 -12.48
N GLN A 70 -4.49 1.59 -11.77
CA GLN A 70 -3.17 1.76 -12.39
C GLN A 70 -2.52 0.40 -12.67
N LEU A 71 -2.63 -0.53 -11.73
CA LEU A 71 -2.19 -1.91 -11.89
C LEU A 71 -2.90 -2.62 -13.06
N SER A 72 -4.18 -2.31 -13.29
CA SER A 72 -4.90 -2.86 -14.45
C SER A 72 -4.24 -2.48 -15.78
N ARG A 73 -3.71 -1.24 -15.89
CA ARG A 73 -3.00 -0.78 -17.09
C ARG A 73 -1.67 -1.48 -17.26
N LEU A 74 -0.96 -1.71 -16.15
CA LEU A 74 0.32 -2.42 -16.14
C LEU A 74 0.16 -3.89 -16.60
N THR A 75 -0.96 -4.51 -16.27
CA THR A 75 -1.20 -5.95 -16.49
C THR A 75 -2.08 -6.27 -17.70
N LEU A 76 -2.47 -5.25 -18.48
CA LEU A 76 -3.48 -5.43 -19.53
C LEU A 76 -3.02 -6.31 -20.70
N LEU A 77 -1.75 -6.18 -21.11
CA LEU A 77 -1.26 -6.81 -22.35
C LEU A 77 -0.61 -8.16 -22.08
N HIS A 78 0.44 -8.17 -21.27
CA HIS A 78 1.22 -9.36 -20.97
C HIS A 78 1.66 -9.35 -19.50
N PRO A 79 1.75 -10.52 -18.86
CA PRO A 79 2.31 -10.62 -17.53
C PRO A 79 3.81 -10.27 -17.54
N SER A 80 4.30 -9.78 -16.40
CA SER A 80 5.73 -9.63 -16.18
C SER A 80 6.41 -11.01 -16.23
N PRO A 81 7.63 -11.15 -16.80
CA PRO A 81 8.32 -12.43 -16.87
C PRO A 81 8.76 -12.99 -15.50
N LYS A 82 8.96 -12.10 -14.51
CA LYS A 82 9.20 -12.45 -13.10
C LYS A 82 8.09 -11.86 -12.22
N PRO A 83 7.82 -12.41 -11.03
CA PRO A 83 6.80 -11.89 -10.13
C PRO A 83 7.00 -10.40 -9.81
N VAL A 84 5.92 -9.64 -9.69
CA VAL A 84 5.93 -8.23 -9.24
C VAL A 84 5.19 -8.16 -7.92
N ALA A 85 5.84 -7.63 -6.89
CA ALA A 85 5.16 -7.36 -5.62
C ALA A 85 4.29 -6.10 -5.76
N VAL A 86 3.08 -6.11 -5.23
CA VAL A 86 2.14 -5.00 -5.37
C VAL A 86 1.57 -4.65 -4.01
N VAL A 87 1.77 -3.43 -3.53
CA VAL A 87 1.20 -2.95 -2.26
C VAL A 87 0.00 -2.04 -2.57
N LEU A 88 -1.19 -2.51 -2.20
CA LEU A 88 -2.46 -1.80 -2.42
C LEU A 88 -3.34 -1.83 -1.19
N ARG A 89 -4.21 -0.83 -1.04
CA ARG A 89 -5.25 -0.81 0.00
C ARG A 89 -6.38 -1.80 -0.35
N PRO A 90 -7.19 -2.24 0.63
CA PRO A 90 -8.29 -3.18 0.40
C PRO A 90 -9.29 -2.71 -0.67
N CYS A 91 -9.64 -1.43 -0.68
CA CYS A 91 -10.54 -0.86 -1.70
C CYS A 91 -9.93 -0.85 -3.10
N GLU A 92 -8.61 -0.73 -3.22
CA GLU A 92 -7.88 -0.74 -4.49
C GLU A 92 -7.75 -2.15 -5.04
N LEU A 93 -7.48 -3.14 -4.17
CA LEU A 93 -7.52 -4.55 -4.53
C LEU A 93 -8.90 -4.98 -5.05
N ARG A 94 -9.98 -4.55 -4.39
CA ARG A 94 -11.34 -4.82 -4.87
C ARG A 94 -11.57 -4.23 -6.27
N ALA A 95 -11.13 -3.00 -6.50
CA ALA A 95 -11.24 -2.38 -7.82
C ALA A 95 -10.43 -3.16 -8.88
N PHE A 96 -9.23 -3.61 -8.54
CA PHE A 96 -8.41 -4.46 -9.43
C PHE A 96 -9.09 -5.79 -9.76
N VAL A 97 -9.67 -6.46 -8.77
CA VAL A 97 -10.41 -7.72 -8.95
C VAL A 97 -11.61 -7.54 -9.87
N GLU A 98 -12.37 -6.45 -9.74
CA GLU A 98 -13.48 -6.16 -10.65
C GLU A 98 -13.00 -5.87 -12.09
N LEU A 99 -11.80 -5.31 -12.25
CA LEU A 99 -11.18 -5.11 -13.57
C LEU A 99 -10.72 -6.44 -14.18
N ILE A 100 -10.21 -7.39 -13.36
CA ILE A 100 -9.89 -8.75 -13.82
C ILE A 100 -11.14 -9.46 -14.32
N LYS A 101 -12.26 -9.40 -13.57
CA LYS A 101 -13.55 -10.00 -13.97
C LYS A 101 -14.08 -9.44 -15.29
N ARG A 102 -13.66 -8.23 -15.68
CA ARG A 102 -14.03 -7.54 -16.91
C ARG A 102 -12.99 -7.70 -18.03
N GLU A 103 -11.98 -8.54 -17.83
CA GLU A 103 -10.87 -8.76 -18.77
C GLU A 103 -10.09 -7.46 -19.07
N GLN A 104 -10.04 -6.53 -18.09
CA GLN A 104 -9.30 -5.27 -18.16
C GLN A 104 -8.01 -5.27 -17.34
N ALA A 105 -7.63 -6.44 -16.81
CA ALA A 105 -6.47 -6.68 -15.98
C ALA A 105 -6.16 -8.18 -15.91
N ALA A 106 -4.93 -8.54 -15.55
CA ALA A 106 -4.52 -9.92 -15.29
C ALA A 106 -3.81 -10.03 -13.92
N ARG A 107 -3.99 -11.16 -13.22
CA ARG A 107 -3.34 -11.41 -11.91
C ARG A 107 -1.99 -12.12 -12.05
N ASP A 108 -1.70 -12.66 -13.23
CA ASP A 108 -0.51 -13.45 -13.52
C ASP A 108 0.78 -12.76 -13.09
N ASN A 109 1.64 -13.50 -12.39
CA ASN A 109 2.93 -13.04 -11.85
C ASN A 109 2.84 -11.80 -10.94
N LEU A 110 1.79 -11.70 -10.14
CA LEU A 110 1.69 -10.70 -9.07
C LEU A 110 1.73 -11.35 -7.68
N ILE A 111 2.38 -10.69 -6.73
CA ILE A 111 2.27 -10.96 -5.29
C ILE A 111 1.55 -9.76 -4.67
N LEU A 112 0.32 -9.95 -4.23
CA LEU A 112 -0.52 -8.87 -3.71
C LEU A 112 -0.33 -8.73 -2.19
N ILE A 113 0.21 -7.60 -1.79
CA ILE A 113 0.42 -7.19 -0.41
C ILE A 113 -0.62 -6.12 -0.08
N SER A 114 -1.27 -6.24 1.07
CA SER A 114 -2.21 -5.23 1.55
C SER A 114 -2.16 -5.10 3.06
N SER A 115 -2.87 -4.11 3.59
CA SER A 115 -2.98 -3.91 5.03
C SER A 115 -4.42 -3.78 5.49
N THR A 116 -4.65 -4.05 6.78
CA THR A 116 -5.88 -3.57 7.44
C THR A 116 -5.87 -2.05 7.41
N CYS A 117 -6.86 -1.43 6.77
CA CYS A 117 -6.81 -0.02 6.39
C CYS A 117 -7.62 0.88 7.33
N GLY A 118 -6.98 1.86 7.97
CA GLY A 118 -7.66 2.88 8.79
C GLY A 118 -8.32 4.02 8.00
N GLY A 119 -8.30 3.95 6.67
CA GLY A 119 -8.75 5.04 5.79
C GLY A 119 -7.61 5.93 5.29
N VAL A 120 -7.98 6.99 4.59
CA VAL A 120 -7.06 8.00 4.05
C VAL A 120 -7.67 9.39 4.17
N TYR A 121 -6.83 10.41 4.22
CA TYR A 121 -7.22 11.82 4.15
C TYR A 121 -7.48 12.27 2.70
N PRO A 122 -8.31 13.30 2.49
CA PRO A 122 -8.45 14.01 1.20
C PRO A 122 -7.07 14.41 0.62
N ILE A 123 -6.87 14.26 -0.70
CA ILE A 123 -5.52 14.40 -1.30
C ILE A 123 -4.97 15.83 -1.21
N ASP A 124 -5.84 16.82 -1.26
CA ASP A 124 -5.55 18.25 -1.10
C ASP A 124 -4.94 18.60 0.28
N THR A 125 -5.25 17.82 1.32
CA THR A 125 -4.63 17.99 2.65
C THR A 125 -3.16 17.57 2.72
N LEU A 126 -2.60 17.00 1.64
CA LEU A 126 -1.17 16.67 1.57
C LEU A 126 -0.27 17.93 1.46
N ILE A 127 -0.82 19.01 0.91
CA ILE A 127 -0.06 20.24 0.57
C ILE A 127 -0.53 21.46 1.37
N ASP A 128 -1.36 21.26 2.39
CA ASP A 128 -1.94 22.36 3.19
C ASP A 128 -1.10 22.76 4.42
N GLY A 129 0.08 22.13 4.59
CA GLY A 129 1.00 22.38 5.70
C GLY A 129 0.77 21.56 6.97
N GLY A 130 -0.26 20.70 7.02
CA GLY A 130 -0.59 19.86 8.19
C GLY A 130 -0.22 18.38 8.05
N THR A 131 0.76 18.03 7.21
CA THR A 131 1.07 16.64 6.85
C THR A 131 1.62 15.83 8.02
N GLU A 132 2.56 16.38 8.80
CA GLU A 132 3.17 15.68 9.95
C GLU A 132 2.18 15.41 11.08
N ASP A 133 1.34 16.41 11.40
CA ASP A 133 0.28 16.27 12.41
C ASP A 133 -0.73 15.19 12.01
N ARG A 134 -1.11 15.14 10.74
CA ARG A 134 -2.04 14.12 10.21
C ARG A 134 -1.42 12.73 10.17
N LEU A 135 -0.13 12.62 9.84
CA LEU A 135 0.59 11.35 9.94
C LEU A 135 0.55 10.82 11.37
N SER A 136 0.88 11.68 12.34
CA SER A 136 0.87 11.32 13.77
C SER A 136 -0.54 10.94 14.25
N ALA A 137 -1.55 11.72 13.88
CA ALA A 137 -2.95 11.43 14.20
C ALA A 137 -3.45 10.13 13.56
N TYR A 138 -3.00 9.81 12.34
CA TYR A 138 -3.36 8.58 11.66
C TYR A 138 -2.83 7.35 12.40
N TRP A 139 -1.54 7.33 12.71
CA TRP A 139 -0.94 6.20 13.44
C TRP A 139 -1.61 6.00 14.80
N LYS A 140 -1.83 7.07 15.56
CA LYS A 140 -2.57 7.02 16.83
C LYS A 140 -4.00 6.46 16.68
N SER A 141 -4.70 6.83 15.60
CA SER A 141 -6.06 6.32 15.33
C SER A 141 -6.05 4.82 15.02
N LEU A 142 -5.00 4.31 14.36
CA LEU A 142 -4.86 2.88 14.11
C LEU A 142 -4.69 2.08 15.41
N GLU A 143 -3.93 2.60 16.37
CA GLU A 143 -3.75 1.98 17.69
C GLU A 143 -5.08 1.83 18.44
N SER A 144 -5.91 2.88 18.42
CA SER A 144 -7.25 2.87 19.04
C SER A 144 -8.32 2.16 18.21
N ALA A 145 -7.95 1.64 17.04
CA ALA A 145 -8.87 1.05 16.06
C ALA A 145 -10.02 2.01 15.64
N GLU A 146 -9.71 3.30 15.57
CA GLU A 146 -10.62 4.36 15.16
C GLU A 146 -10.29 4.83 13.74
N ILE A 147 -11.30 5.42 13.08
CA ILE A 147 -11.09 6.11 11.80
C ILE A 147 -10.69 7.54 12.13
N PRO A 148 -9.61 8.08 11.53
CA PRO A 148 -9.22 9.46 11.74
C PRO A 148 -10.37 10.43 11.43
N PRO A 149 -10.59 11.46 12.26
CA PRO A 149 -11.76 12.33 12.16
C PRO A 149 -11.84 13.12 10.85
N ASP A 150 -10.72 13.29 10.14
CA ASP A 150 -10.63 14.00 8.85
C ASP A 150 -10.46 13.05 7.66
N ALA A 151 -10.66 11.73 7.86
CA ALA A 151 -10.64 10.78 6.76
C ALA A 151 -11.73 11.11 5.72
N ARG A 152 -11.49 10.73 4.46
CA ARG A 152 -12.46 10.90 3.36
C ARG A 152 -13.80 10.23 3.71
N ASP A 153 -14.91 10.80 3.23
CA ASP A 153 -16.26 10.28 3.50
C ASP A 153 -16.45 8.81 3.08
N ALA A 154 -15.84 8.42 1.95
CA ALA A 154 -15.85 7.04 1.49
C ALA A 154 -15.15 6.08 2.48
N CYS A 155 -14.16 6.55 3.24
CA CYS A 155 -13.49 5.76 4.26
C CYS A 155 -14.35 5.63 5.52
N ARG A 156 -15.03 6.70 5.95
CA ARG A 156 -15.90 6.69 7.14
C ARG A 156 -17.09 5.73 7.04
N THR A 157 -17.51 5.43 5.81
CA THR A 157 -18.62 4.51 5.52
C THR A 157 -18.15 3.10 5.13
N CYS A 158 -16.84 2.88 5.02
CA CYS A 158 -16.28 1.61 4.57
C CYS A 158 -16.45 0.52 5.63
N ARG A 159 -17.03 -0.61 5.23
CA ARG A 159 -17.14 -1.83 6.07
C ARG A 159 -16.17 -2.95 5.68
N HIS A 160 -15.29 -2.69 4.71
CA HIS A 160 -14.40 -3.68 4.11
C HIS A 160 -12.94 -3.23 4.21
N PHE A 161 -12.49 -2.98 5.44
CA PHE A 161 -11.14 -2.51 5.74
C PHE A 161 -10.11 -3.65 5.85
N VAL A 162 -10.56 -4.90 5.88
CA VAL A 162 -9.70 -6.09 5.87
C VAL A 162 -9.55 -6.58 4.42
N PRO A 163 -8.31 -6.78 3.92
CA PRO A 163 -8.09 -7.29 2.57
C PRO A 163 -8.31 -8.81 2.52
N TYR A 164 -9.19 -9.28 1.63
CA TYR A 164 -9.50 -10.70 1.46
C TYR A 164 -8.94 -11.31 0.16
N THR A 165 -8.27 -10.51 -0.67
CA THR A 165 -7.69 -10.95 -1.95
C THR A 165 -6.18 -10.77 -2.03
N ALA A 166 -5.56 -10.40 -0.91
CA ALA A 166 -4.12 -10.25 -0.77
C ALA A 166 -3.48 -11.61 -0.47
N ASP A 167 -2.27 -11.83 -0.99
CA ASP A 167 -1.44 -12.99 -0.68
C ASP A 167 -0.70 -12.78 0.65
N LEU A 168 -0.36 -11.53 0.99
CA LEU A 168 0.21 -11.12 2.26
C LEU A 168 -0.58 -9.96 2.87
N THR A 169 -0.99 -10.10 4.13
CA THR A 169 -1.70 -9.06 4.86
C THR A 169 -0.85 -8.53 6.01
N VAL A 170 -0.67 -7.21 6.03
CA VAL A 170 -0.02 -6.47 7.11
C VAL A 170 -1.10 -5.97 8.07
N SER A 171 -1.07 -6.48 9.31
CA SER A 171 -2.00 -6.05 10.35
C SER A 171 -1.53 -4.74 10.97
N LEU A 172 -2.29 -3.67 10.77
CA LEU A 172 -2.03 -2.33 11.30
C LEU A 172 -3.02 -1.94 12.41
N ILE A 173 -4.30 -2.28 12.26
CA ILE A 173 -5.33 -1.81 13.20
C ILE A 173 -5.18 -2.54 14.55
N GLY A 174 -5.24 -1.78 15.65
CA GLY A 174 -5.16 -2.30 17.01
C GLY A 174 -3.76 -2.74 17.45
N ASN A 175 -2.71 -2.35 16.73
CA ASN A 175 -1.32 -2.62 17.10
C ASN A 175 -0.62 -1.29 17.39
N ALA A 176 0.20 -1.25 18.45
CA ALA A 176 0.97 -0.08 18.86
C ALA A 176 2.36 -0.07 18.21
N ASP A 177 3.03 1.10 18.25
CA ASP A 177 4.43 1.28 17.86
C ASP A 177 4.73 0.86 16.41
N LEU A 178 3.76 1.03 15.51
CA LEU A 178 3.86 0.59 14.12
C LEU A 178 4.74 1.48 13.24
N ASP A 179 4.97 2.72 13.65
CA ASP A 179 5.78 3.70 12.93
C ASP A 179 7.20 3.87 13.51
N GLN A 180 7.54 3.08 14.54
CA GLN A 180 8.83 3.12 15.26
C GLN A 180 9.80 2.00 14.81
#